data_AF-A0A374U755-F1
#
_entry.id   AF-A0A374U755-F1
#
_cell.length_a   1.000
_cell.length_b   1.000
_cell.length_c   1.000
_cell.angle_alpha   90.00
_cell.angle_beta   90.00
_cell.angle_gamma   90.00
#
_symmetry.space_group_name_H-M   'P 1'
#
loop_
_entity.id
_entity.type
_entity.pdbx_description
1 polymer ?
#
loop_
_entity_poly.entity_id
_entity_poly.type
_entity_poly.pdbx_seq_one_letter_code
_entity_poly.pdbx_strand_id
1 'polypeptide(L)'
;MNRLFDKSIVLACCIAAAMGLAVDARLVAAFCLGVIATSASEVAREEHAHRASEAASYAYIIAAVFVPPFMPFAPLAFYDIARRVRRERIWPALAIGAVFVCALVADLRGGVLTTRTLLLTAILSIAATLLSLRTAQLEREQKRMRRARDKLQERALALEARNRDLADRQDYEVELATLAERTRIAREIHDNVGHQLTRASLQTEALRVVHADEPGVAADFADVKRTVDEALQ
;
A
#
# COMPACT_ATOMS: atom_id res chain seq x y z
N MET A 1 12.41 -13.49 -0.03
CA MET A 1 13.80 -13.64 0.48
C MET A 1 13.83 -14.33 1.84
N ASN A 2 13.18 -13.79 2.89
CA ASN A 2 13.19 -14.39 4.23
C ASN A 2 12.75 -15.87 4.28
N ARG A 3 11.81 -16.29 3.43
CA ARG A 3 11.36 -17.69 3.35
C ARG A 3 12.43 -18.68 2.90
N LEU A 4 13.17 -18.34 1.85
CA LEU A 4 14.24 -19.20 1.32
C LEU A 4 15.38 -19.30 2.33
N PHE A 5 15.63 -18.19 3.04
CA PHE A 5 16.59 -18.13 4.13
C PHE A 5 16.19 -19.05 5.29
N ASP A 6 14.95 -18.96 5.78
CA ASP A 6 14.43 -19.85 6.83
C ASP A 6 14.47 -21.32 6.43
N LYS A 7 14.09 -21.66 5.18
CA LYS A 7 14.19 -23.03 4.66
C LYS A 7 15.63 -23.53 4.60
N SER A 8 16.56 -22.67 4.17
CA SER A 8 17.98 -23.03 4.09
C SER A 8 18.57 -23.31 5.48
N ILE A 9 18.12 -22.57 6.50
CA ILE A 9 18.48 -22.81 7.91
C ILE A 9 17.94 -24.18 8.37
N VAL A 10 16.66 -24.47 8.11
CA VAL A 10 16.07 -25.76 8.50
C VAL A 10 16.78 -26.93 7.81
N LEU A 11 17.13 -26.79 6.52
CA LEU A 11 17.88 -27.78 5.78
C LEU A 11 19.29 -28.01 6.34
N ALA A 12 20.02 -26.93 6.63
CA ALA A 12 21.35 -27.01 7.24
C ALA A 12 21.31 -27.70 8.61
N CYS A 13 20.28 -27.42 9.42
CA CYS A 13 20.07 -28.09 10.70
C CYS A 13 19.73 -29.58 10.55
N CYS A 14 18.93 -29.96 9.54
CA CYS A 14 18.63 -31.37 9.26
C CYS A 14 19.87 -32.15 8.82
N ILE A 15 20.72 -31.55 7.97
CA ILE A 15 22.01 -32.13 7.56
C ILE A 15 22.92 -32.30 8.79
N ALA A 16 23.00 -31.28 9.65
CA ALA A 16 23.82 -31.34 10.86
C ALA A 16 23.36 -32.41 11.84
N ALA A 17 22.04 -32.63 11.98
CA ALA A 17 21.49 -33.73 12.77
C ALA A 17 21.78 -35.11 12.16
N ALA A 18 21.93 -35.19 10.83
CA ALA A 18 22.22 -36.42 10.10
C ALA A 18 23.71 -36.80 10.07
N MET A 19 24.64 -35.88 10.40
CA MET A 19 26.09 -36.14 10.43
C MET A 19 26.54 -37.22 11.43
N GLY A 20 25.65 -37.67 12.33
CA GLY A 20 25.90 -38.75 13.28
C GLY A 20 25.41 -40.13 12.83
N LEU A 21 24.80 -40.27 11.66
CA LEU A 21 24.33 -41.55 11.11
C LEU A 21 25.34 -42.13 10.11
N ALA A 22 25.36 -43.46 9.97
CA ALA A 22 26.10 -44.12 8.90
C ALA A 22 25.58 -43.65 7.53
N VAL A 23 26.50 -43.24 6.65
CA VAL A 23 26.16 -42.75 5.32
C VAL A 23 25.83 -43.94 4.42
N ASP A 24 24.55 -44.31 4.39
CA ASP A 24 24.02 -45.34 3.51
C ASP A 24 23.32 -44.73 2.28
N ALA A 25 23.25 -45.50 1.18
CA ALA A 25 22.52 -45.11 -0.02
C ALA A 25 21.05 -44.71 0.25
N ARG A 26 20.44 -45.28 1.30
CA ARG A 26 19.09 -44.96 1.76
C ARG A 26 18.98 -43.57 2.39
N LEU A 27 20.01 -43.12 3.10
CA LEU A 27 20.08 -41.77 3.71
C LEU A 27 20.26 -40.70 2.62
N VAL A 28 21.11 -40.99 1.64
CA VAL A 28 21.32 -40.10 0.48
C VAL A 28 20.05 -39.99 -0.38
N ALA A 29 19.37 -41.12 -0.61
CA ALA A 29 18.07 -41.11 -1.30
C ALA A 29 17.01 -40.31 -0.53
N ALA A 30 16.96 -40.43 0.79
CA ALA A 30 16.03 -39.68 1.64
C ALA A 30 16.30 -38.16 1.60
N PHE A 31 17.58 -37.76 1.59
CA PHE A 31 18.00 -36.37 1.42
C PHE A 31 17.58 -35.82 0.05
N CYS A 32 17.92 -36.52 -1.04
CA CYS A 32 17.57 -36.10 -2.40
C CYS A 32 16.06 -35.98 -2.58
N LEU A 33 15.27 -36.95 -2.09
CA LEU A 33 13.82 -36.90 -2.15
C LEU A 33 13.23 -35.75 -1.31
N GLY A 34 13.82 -35.44 -0.15
CA GLY A 34 13.40 -34.31 0.68
C GLY A 34 13.66 -32.96 0.00
N VAL A 35 14.82 -32.81 -0.64
CA VAL A 35 15.18 -31.61 -1.42
C VAL A 35 14.27 -31.47 -2.63
N ILE A 36 14.02 -32.55 -3.38
CA ILE A 36 13.14 -32.54 -4.57
C ILE A 36 11.70 -32.20 -4.16
N ALA A 37 11.17 -32.82 -3.10
CA ALA A 37 9.81 -32.55 -2.64
C ALA A 37 9.62 -31.08 -2.21
N THR A 38 10.62 -30.51 -1.55
CA THR A 38 10.53 -29.12 -1.06
C THR A 38 10.78 -28.07 -2.13
N SER A 39 11.67 -28.34 -3.09
CA SER A 39 11.85 -27.48 -4.28
C SER A 39 10.64 -27.54 -5.21
N ALA A 40 10.04 -28.72 -5.42
CA ALA A 40 8.78 -28.86 -6.14
C ALA A 40 7.63 -28.09 -5.45
N SER A 41 7.62 -28.03 -4.13
CA SER A 41 6.64 -27.27 -3.35
C SER A 41 6.78 -25.74 -3.52
N GLU A 42 7.99 -25.27 -3.84
CA GLU A 42 8.31 -23.87 -4.13
C GLU A 42 7.84 -23.47 -5.54
N VAL A 43 8.15 -24.31 -6.55
CA VAL A 43 7.80 -24.08 -7.97
C VAL A 43 6.30 -24.24 -8.21
N ALA A 44 5.67 -25.27 -7.67
CA ALA A 44 4.24 -25.52 -7.82
C ALA A 44 3.33 -24.52 -7.07
N ARG A 45 3.90 -23.49 -6.42
CA ARG A 45 3.14 -22.33 -5.92
C ARG A 45 2.92 -21.26 -6.98
N GLU A 46 3.71 -21.22 -8.03
CA GLU A 46 3.54 -20.31 -9.15
C GLU A 46 2.55 -20.85 -10.18
N GLU A 47 2.35 -22.18 -10.21
CA GLU A 47 1.50 -22.88 -11.16
C GLU A 47 0.27 -23.53 -10.50
N HIS A 48 -0.76 -23.88 -11.28
CA HIS A 48 -2.04 -24.46 -10.79
C HIS A 48 -1.90 -25.86 -10.13
N ALA A 49 -0.68 -26.36 -9.94
CA ALA A 49 -0.34 -27.68 -9.41
C ALA A 49 -0.32 -27.78 -7.87
N HIS A 50 -1.10 -26.95 -7.17
CA HIS A 50 -1.07 -26.87 -5.70
C HIS A 50 -1.35 -28.23 -5.02
N ARG A 51 -2.29 -29.00 -5.56
CA ARG A 51 -2.70 -30.32 -5.05
C ARG A 51 -1.62 -31.40 -5.20
N ALA A 52 -0.84 -31.36 -6.29
CA ALA A 52 0.25 -32.31 -6.53
C ALA A 52 1.41 -32.10 -5.54
N SER A 53 1.75 -30.83 -5.27
CA SER A 53 2.78 -30.52 -4.26
C SER A 53 2.37 -30.90 -2.84
N GLU A 54 1.07 -30.82 -2.54
CA GLU A 54 0.53 -31.23 -1.24
C GLU A 54 0.61 -32.75 -1.06
N ALA A 55 0.21 -33.50 -2.08
CA ALA A 55 0.33 -34.95 -2.10
C ALA A 55 1.80 -35.41 -1.94
N ALA A 56 2.76 -34.70 -2.54
CA ALA A 56 4.18 -35.01 -2.41
C ALA A 56 4.71 -34.80 -0.98
N SER A 57 4.33 -33.71 -0.30
CA SER A 57 4.72 -33.47 1.10
C SER A 57 4.09 -34.51 2.05
N TYR A 58 2.85 -34.92 1.80
CA TYR A 58 2.20 -35.98 2.58
C TYR A 58 2.83 -37.36 2.32
N ALA A 59 3.11 -37.69 1.06
CA ALA A 59 3.79 -38.93 0.69
C ALA A 59 5.17 -39.04 1.36
N TYR A 60 5.89 -37.92 1.50
CA TYR A 60 7.18 -37.89 2.19
C TYR A 60 7.06 -38.23 3.68
N ILE A 61 6.06 -37.68 4.37
CA ILE A 61 5.85 -38.00 5.80
C ILE A 61 5.40 -39.45 5.98
N ILE A 62 4.52 -39.94 5.10
CA ILE A 62 4.10 -41.35 5.11
C ILE A 62 5.34 -42.25 4.91
N ALA A 63 6.21 -41.95 3.95
CA ALA A 63 7.46 -42.67 3.75
C ALA A 63 8.39 -42.60 4.98
N ALA A 64 8.43 -41.47 5.69
CA ALA A 64 9.21 -41.31 6.91
C ALA A 64 8.71 -42.15 8.09
N VAL A 65 7.44 -42.56 8.11
CA VAL A 65 6.89 -43.49 9.11
C VAL A 65 7.38 -44.93 8.87
N PHE A 66 7.53 -45.34 7.60
CA PHE A 66 7.89 -46.72 7.23
C PHE A 66 9.40 -46.92 7.05
N VAL A 67 10.16 -45.85 6.81
CA VAL A 67 11.59 -45.94 6.46
C VAL A 67 12.43 -45.07 7.42
N PRO A 68 13.12 -45.66 8.41
CA PRO A 68 13.86 -44.91 9.45
C PRO A 68 14.87 -43.87 8.94
N PRO A 69 15.59 -44.06 7.81
CA PRO A 69 16.46 -43.04 7.22
C PRO A 69 15.80 -41.71 6.82
N PHE A 70 14.47 -41.66 6.67
CA PHE A 70 13.74 -40.45 6.25
C PHE A 70 13.34 -39.54 7.43
N MET A 71 13.37 -40.06 8.66
CA MET A 71 13.07 -39.32 9.90
C MET A 71 13.83 -37.98 10.05
N PRO A 72 15.16 -37.89 9.83
CA PRO A 72 15.92 -36.64 10.03
C PRO A 72 15.50 -35.47 9.14
N PHE A 73 14.83 -35.75 8.02
CA PHE A 73 14.40 -34.74 7.05
C PHE A 73 12.89 -34.44 7.14
N ALA A 74 12.16 -35.10 8.04
CA ALA A 74 10.75 -34.79 8.33
C ALA A 74 10.47 -33.32 8.71
N PRO A 75 11.35 -32.59 9.44
CA PRO A 75 11.13 -31.17 9.75
C PRO A 75 10.94 -30.30 8.51
N LEU A 76 11.55 -30.68 7.38
CA LEU A 76 11.45 -29.96 6.11
C LEU A 76 10.04 -30.06 5.51
N ALA A 77 9.44 -31.26 5.56
CA ALA A 77 8.06 -31.48 5.14
C ALA A 77 7.05 -30.82 6.11
N PHE A 78 7.34 -30.83 7.41
CA PHE A 78 6.53 -30.12 8.41
C PHE A 78 6.55 -28.60 8.22
N TYR A 79 7.70 -28.00 7.87
CA TYR A 79 7.79 -26.59 7.55
C TYR A 79 6.82 -26.20 6.43
N ASP A 80 6.76 -27.01 5.36
CA ASP A 80 5.90 -26.78 4.20
C ASP A 80 4.40 -27.02 4.51
N ILE A 81 4.07 -28.03 5.31
CA ILE A 81 2.69 -28.33 5.72
C ILE A 81 2.16 -27.29 6.71
N ALA A 82 2.89 -26.97 7.79
CA ALA A 82 2.48 -25.97 8.79
C ALA A 82 2.20 -24.59 8.17
N ARG A 83 2.87 -24.30 7.07
CA ARG A 83 2.65 -23.09 6.29
C ARG A 83 1.33 -23.08 5.52
N ARG A 84 0.92 -24.24 4.99
CA ARG A 84 -0.28 -24.44 4.15
C ARG A 84 -1.54 -24.64 4.99
N VAL A 85 -1.40 -25.26 6.17
CA VAL A 85 -2.44 -25.54 7.15
C VAL A 85 -3.22 -24.30 7.60
N ARG A 86 -2.58 -23.12 7.58
CA ARG A 86 -3.23 -21.86 7.94
C ARG A 86 -4.06 -21.22 6.84
N ARG A 87 -4.25 -21.89 5.70
CA ARG A 87 -5.11 -21.40 4.62
C ARG A 87 -6.49 -22.06 4.61
N GLU A 88 -6.63 -23.39 4.77
CA GLU A 88 -7.97 -24.02 4.65
C GLU A 88 -8.31 -25.24 5.54
N ARG A 89 -7.39 -25.88 6.29
CA ARG A 89 -7.77 -27.02 7.17
C ARG A 89 -6.70 -27.36 8.23
N ILE A 90 -7.04 -27.17 9.52
CA ILE A 90 -6.16 -27.47 10.68
C ILE A 90 -6.11 -28.97 11.00
N TRP A 91 -7.21 -29.67 10.73
CA TRP A 91 -7.39 -31.11 10.96
C TRP A 91 -6.31 -32.02 10.35
N PRO A 92 -5.92 -31.90 9.07
CA PRO A 92 -4.85 -32.73 8.50
C PRO A 92 -3.50 -32.48 9.17
N ALA A 93 -3.21 -31.25 9.59
CA ALA A 93 -1.97 -30.93 10.31
C ALA A 93 -1.86 -31.67 11.64
N LEU A 94 -2.97 -31.69 12.39
CA LEU A 94 -3.06 -32.35 13.69
C LEU A 94 -2.97 -33.87 13.53
N ALA A 95 -3.65 -34.44 12.53
CA ALA A 95 -3.57 -35.86 12.24
C ALA A 95 -2.14 -36.29 11.89
N ILE A 96 -1.42 -35.49 11.10
CA ILE A 96 -0.05 -35.78 10.68
C ILE A 96 0.94 -35.57 11.83
N GLY A 97 0.74 -34.53 12.64
CA GLY A 97 1.51 -34.34 13.87
C GLY A 97 1.36 -35.52 14.83
N ALA A 98 0.15 -36.05 14.99
CA ALA A 98 -0.11 -37.25 15.79
C ALA A 98 0.57 -38.50 15.22
N VAL A 99 0.51 -38.70 13.90
CA VAL A 99 1.19 -39.82 13.21
C VAL A 99 2.71 -39.74 13.39
N PHE A 100 3.29 -38.54 13.31
CA PHE A 100 4.72 -38.34 13.52
C PHE A 100 5.16 -38.61 14.96
N VAL A 101 4.37 -38.17 15.95
CA VAL A 101 4.63 -38.50 17.37
C VAL A 101 4.54 -40.00 17.61
N CYS A 102 3.55 -40.69 17.02
CA CYS A 102 3.45 -42.15 17.10
C CYS A 102 4.65 -42.87 16.47
N ALA A 103 5.13 -42.39 15.32
CA ALA A 103 6.33 -42.93 14.67
C ALA A 103 7.59 -42.72 15.53
N LEU A 104 7.75 -41.55 16.13
CA LEU A 104 8.84 -41.26 17.06
C LEU A 104 8.83 -42.21 18.26
N VAL A 105 7.65 -42.47 18.84
CA VAL A 105 7.49 -43.39 19.98
C VAL A 105 7.75 -44.85 19.60
N ALA A 106 7.33 -45.27 18.41
CA ALA A 106 7.60 -46.62 17.91
C ALA A 106 9.11 -46.86 17.71
N ASP A 107 9.81 -45.86 17.17
CA ASP A 107 11.25 -45.95 16.90
C ASP A 107 12.10 -45.86 18.18
N LEU A 108 11.68 -45.06 19.16
CA LEU A 108 12.23 -45.06 20.53
C LEU A 108 12.11 -46.43 21.20
N ARG A 109 11.05 -47.20 20.92
CA ARG A 109 10.85 -48.56 21.46
C ARG A 109 11.61 -49.62 20.68
N GLY A 110 11.82 -49.40 19.37
CA GLY A 110 12.56 -50.31 18.50
C GLY A 110 14.09 -50.18 18.61
N GLY A 111 14.59 -49.05 19.11
CA GLY A 111 16.04 -48.81 19.31
C GLY A 111 16.82 -48.69 18.00
N VAL A 112 16.15 -48.49 16.87
CA VAL A 112 16.76 -48.49 15.52
C VAL A 112 17.54 -47.20 15.27
N LEU A 113 17.07 -46.06 15.77
CA LEU A 113 17.82 -44.80 15.79
C LEU A 113 18.29 -44.42 17.20
N THR A 114 19.44 -43.75 17.25
CA THR A 114 20.02 -43.22 18.48
C THR A 114 19.07 -42.21 19.15
N THR A 115 18.84 -42.31 20.48
CA THR A 115 17.98 -41.36 21.23
C THR A 115 18.31 -39.89 20.96
N ARG A 116 19.59 -39.59 20.69
CA ARG A 116 20.07 -38.25 20.30
C ARG A 116 19.45 -37.75 18.99
N THR A 117 19.30 -38.58 17.96
CA THR A 117 18.73 -38.17 16.67
C THR A 117 17.22 -37.97 16.77
N LEU A 118 16.53 -38.78 17.58
CA LEU A 118 15.10 -38.61 17.88
C LEU A 118 14.80 -37.31 18.64
N LEU A 119 15.63 -36.94 19.63
CA LEU A 119 15.48 -35.67 20.32
C LEU A 119 15.74 -34.47 19.39
N LEU A 120 16.79 -34.53 18.58
CA LEU A 120 17.11 -33.45 17.64
C LEU A 120 16.02 -33.27 16.57
N THR A 121 15.47 -34.35 16.04
CA THR A 121 14.38 -34.29 15.04
C THR A 121 13.08 -33.75 15.62
N ALA A 122 12.74 -34.12 16.85
CA ALA A 122 11.59 -33.54 17.56
C ALA A 122 11.74 -32.03 17.77
N ILE A 123 12.90 -31.59 18.27
CA ILE A 123 13.19 -30.16 18.50
C ILE A 123 13.18 -29.38 17.18
N LEU A 124 13.83 -29.90 16.13
CA LEU A 124 13.87 -29.27 14.82
C LEU A 124 12.50 -29.18 14.16
N SER A 125 11.64 -30.17 14.36
CA SER A 125 10.25 -30.13 13.87
C SER A 125 9.45 -29.01 14.54
N ILE A 126 9.58 -28.86 15.86
CA ILE A 126 8.93 -27.77 16.61
C ILE A 126 9.49 -26.41 16.15
N ALA A 127 10.81 -26.28 16.03
CA ALA A 127 11.44 -25.05 15.56
C ALA A 127 11.00 -24.68 14.14
N ALA A 128 10.94 -25.65 13.22
CA ALA A 128 10.51 -25.45 11.85
C ALA A 128 9.05 -24.99 11.75
N THR A 129 8.15 -25.59 12.54
CA THR A 129 6.74 -25.15 12.59
C THR A 129 6.60 -23.74 13.16
N LEU A 130 7.30 -23.40 14.24
CA LEU A 130 7.29 -22.05 14.83
C LEU A 130 7.85 -20.99 13.88
N LEU A 131 8.95 -21.29 13.19
CA LEU A 131 9.56 -20.37 12.22
C LEU A 131 8.63 -20.15 11.02
N SER A 132 8.06 -21.23 10.47
CA SER A 132 7.03 -21.15 9.42
C SER A 132 5.85 -20.29 9.86
N LEU A 133 5.43 -20.40 11.13
CA LEU A 133 4.33 -19.62 11.68
C LEU A 133 4.67 -18.12 11.76
N ARG A 134 5.86 -17.78 12.28
CA ARG A 134 6.38 -16.41 12.40
C ARG A 134 6.50 -15.75 11.03
N THR A 135 7.14 -16.42 10.08
CA THR A 135 7.40 -15.86 8.75
C THR A 135 6.12 -15.59 7.98
N ALA A 136 5.12 -16.47 8.10
CA ALA A 136 3.82 -16.24 7.50
C ALA A 136 3.02 -15.11 8.17
N GLN A 137 3.17 -14.86 9.47
CA GLN A 137 2.58 -13.69 10.14
C GLN A 137 3.24 -12.39 9.67
N LEU A 138 4.57 -12.36 9.68
CA LEU A 138 5.36 -11.21 9.27
C LEU A 138 4.99 -10.76 7.85
N GLU A 139 4.84 -11.69 6.93
CA GLU A 139 4.49 -11.37 5.54
C GLU A 139 3.06 -10.88 5.36
N ARG A 140 2.13 -11.35 6.19
CA ARG A 140 0.75 -10.81 6.20
C ARG A 140 0.76 -9.38 6.70
N GLU A 141 1.45 -9.11 7.78
CA GLU A 141 1.58 -7.76 8.32
C GLU A 141 2.29 -6.83 7.34
N GLN A 142 3.38 -7.27 6.72
CA GLN A 142 4.05 -6.48 5.66
C GLN A 142 3.12 -6.21 4.48
N LYS A 143 2.33 -7.20 4.02
CA LYS A 143 1.35 -6.98 2.95
C LYS A 143 0.24 -6.02 3.36
N ARG A 144 -0.25 -6.12 4.59
CA ARG A 144 -1.26 -5.21 5.15
C ARG A 144 -0.72 -3.79 5.22
N MET A 145 0.49 -3.63 5.75
CA MET A 145 1.19 -2.35 5.85
C MET A 145 1.42 -1.72 4.48
N ARG A 146 1.90 -2.49 3.48
CA ARG A 146 2.06 -2.00 2.10
C ARG A 146 0.74 -1.53 1.51
N ARG A 147 -0.32 -2.35 1.59
CA ARG A 147 -1.66 -1.97 1.10
C ARG A 147 -2.22 -0.74 1.82
N ALA A 148 -1.97 -0.62 3.13
CA ALA A 148 -2.41 0.54 3.90
C ALA A 148 -1.65 1.80 3.46
N ARG A 149 -0.33 1.70 3.25
CA ARG A 149 0.50 2.79 2.73
C ARG A 149 0.07 3.22 1.34
N ASP A 150 -0.17 2.27 0.43
CA ASP A 150 -0.63 2.56 -0.93
C ASP A 150 -1.97 3.31 -0.91
N LYS A 151 -2.92 2.86 -0.09
CA LYS A 151 -4.23 3.52 0.09
C LYS A 151 -4.10 4.92 0.70
N LEU A 152 -3.18 5.12 1.65
CA LEU A 152 -2.94 6.44 2.24
C LEU A 152 -2.32 7.39 1.21
N GLN A 153 -1.39 6.90 0.40
CA GLN A 153 -0.76 7.69 -0.66
C GLN A 153 -1.76 8.05 -1.76
N GLU A 154 -2.62 7.12 -2.17
CA GLU A 154 -3.72 7.37 -3.11
C GLU A 154 -4.68 8.46 -2.59
N ARG A 155 -5.09 8.37 -1.31
CA ARG A 155 -5.94 9.38 -0.68
C ARG A 155 -5.25 10.73 -0.54
N ALA A 156 -3.97 10.75 -0.20
CA ALA A 156 -3.19 11.99 -0.09
C ALA A 156 -3.13 12.72 -1.44
N LEU A 157 -2.83 12.00 -2.52
CA LEU A 157 -2.82 12.56 -3.88
C LEU A 157 -4.19 13.05 -4.31
N ALA A 158 -5.26 12.32 -4.00
CA ALA A 158 -6.63 12.73 -4.29
C ALA A 158 -7.04 14.01 -3.53
N LEU A 159 -6.65 14.10 -2.25
CA LEU A 159 -6.89 15.29 -1.43
C LEU A 159 -6.08 16.49 -1.93
N GLU A 160 -4.82 16.28 -2.31
CA GLU A 160 -3.98 17.33 -2.86
C GLU A 160 -4.55 17.87 -4.18
N ALA A 161 -4.99 16.99 -5.09
CA ALA A 161 -5.65 17.39 -6.33
C ALA A 161 -6.95 18.18 -6.07
N ARG A 162 -7.76 17.75 -5.10
CA ARG A 162 -8.97 18.48 -4.69
C ARG A 162 -8.67 19.83 -4.06
N ASN A 163 -7.61 19.94 -3.27
CA ASN A 163 -7.22 21.20 -2.66
C ASN A 163 -6.79 22.21 -3.73
N ARG A 164 -6.01 21.77 -4.74
CA ARG A 164 -5.65 22.62 -5.89
C ARG A 164 -6.89 23.08 -6.68
N ASP A 165 -7.80 22.17 -7.02
CA ASP A 165 -9.07 22.53 -7.70
C ASP A 165 -9.90 23.55 -6.90
N LEU A 166 -9.91 23.46 -5.56
CA LEU A 166 -10.58 24.44 -4.72
C LEU A 166 -9.85 25.79 -4.68
N ALA A 167 -8.52 25.79 -4.60
CA ALA A 167 -7.71 27.00 -4.65
C ALA A 167 -7.90 27.75 -5.97
N ASP A 168 -7.82 27.03 -7.10
CA ASP A 168 -8.01 27.61 -8.43
C ASP A 168 -9.41 28.24 -8.59
N ARG A 169 -10.45 27.60 -8.03
CA ARG A 169 -11.82 28.16 -8.03
C ARG A 169 -11.95 29.38 -7.14
N GLN A 170 -11.32 29.36 -5.96
CA GLN A 170 -11.32 30.50 -5.07
C GLN A 170 -10.69 31.72 -5.75
N ASP A 171 -9.53 31.54 -6.39
CA ASP A 171 -8.85 32.60 -7.12
C ASP A 171 -9.73 33.16 -8.26
N TYR A 172 -10.41 32.27 -8.99
CA TYR A 172 -11.37 32.67 -10.03
C TYR A 172 -12.57 33.47 -9.47
N GLU A 173 -13.15 33.05 -8.35
CA GLU A 173 -14.23 33.78 -7.69
C GLU A 173 -13.79 35.16 -7.20
N VAL A 174 -12.56 35.27 -6.68
CA VAL A 174 -11.97 36.56 -6.26
C VAL A 174 -11.75 37.47 -7.46
N GLU A 175 -11.27 36.95 -8.58
CA GLU A 175 -11.10 37.72 -9.82
C GLU A 175 -12.45 38.24 -10.34
N LEU A 176 -13.47 37.38 -10.38
CA LEU A 176 -14.83 37.76 -10.77
C LEU A 176 -15.41 38.83 -9.86
N ALA A 177 -15.28 38.68 -8.54
CA ALA A 177 -15.74 39.68 -7.58
C ALA A 177 -15.01 41.02 -7.77
N THR A 178 -13.69 40.98 -8.01
CA THR A 178 -12.88 42.17 -8.28
C THR A 178 -13.33 42.87 -9.57
N LEU A 179 -13.60 42.13 -10.64
CA LEU A 179 -14.08 42.69 -11.89
C LEU A 179 -15.48 43.31 -11.73
N ALA A 180 -16.39 42.60 -11.04
CA ALA A 180 -17.72 43.10 -10.75
C ALA A 180 -17.67 44.41 -9.95
N GLU A 181 -16.77 44.49 -8.97
CA GLU A 181 -16.57 45.69 -8.15
C GLU A 181 -15.99 46.84 -8.97
N ARG A 182 -15.01 46.59 -9.85
CA ARG A 182 -14.52 47.60 -10.80
C ARG A 182 -15.63 48.13 -11.70
N THR A 183 -16.49 47.26 -12.23
CA THR A 183 -17.65 47.67 -13.05
C THR A 183 -18.68 48.44 -12.23
N ARG A 184 -18.86 48.12 -10.95
CA ARG A 184 -19.73 48.85 -10.03
C ARG A 184 -19.18 50.26 -9.77
N ILE A 185 -17.90 50.38 -9.41
CA ILE A 185 -17.22 51.66 -9.17
C ILE A 185 -17.24 52.53 -10.43
N ALA A 186 -16.95 51.95 -11.60
CA ALA A 186 -16.97 52.70 -12.87
C ALA A 186 -18.36 53.29 -13.15
N ARG A 187 -19.44 52.54 -12.90
CA ARG A 187 -20.82 53.05 -13.01
C ARG A 187 -21.10 54.14 -11.98
N GLU A 188 -20.72 53.94 -10.73
CA GLU A 188 -20.93 54.93 -9.67
C GLU A 188 -20.18 56.24 -9.94
N ILE A 189 -18.93 56.17 -10.43
CA ILE A 189 -18.15 57.34 -10.85
C ILE A 189 -18.81 57.98 -12.07
N HIS A 190 -19.15 57.22 -13.10
CA HIS A 190 -19.80 57.73 -14.31
C HIS A 190 -21.10 58.47 -13.98
N ASP A 191 -21.95 57.90 -13.13
CA ASP A 191 -23.22 58.51 -12.77
C ASP A 191 -23.01 59.74 -11.89
N ASN A 192 -22.11 59.70 -10.90
CA ASN A 192 -21.85 60.83 -10.02
C ASN A 192 -21.16 62.00 -10.75
N VAL A 193 -20.07 61.72 -11.48
CA VAL A 193 -19.33 62.72 -12.26
C VAL A 193 -20.20 63.23 -13.41
N GLY A 194 -20.89 62.35 -14.13
CA GLY A 194 -21.80 62.73 -15.22
C GLY A 194 -22.94 63.62 -14.75
N HIS A 195 -23.58 63.32 -13.61
CA HIS A 195 -24.61 64.17 -13.02
C HIS A 195 -24.07 65.52 -12.52
N GLN A 196 -22.88 65.54 -11.89
CA GLN A 196 -22.26 66.78 -11.44
C GLN A 196 -21.88 67.68 -12.63
N LEU A 197 -21.26 67.12 -13.67
CA LEU A 197 -20.90 67.86 -14.88
C LEU A 197 -22.14 68.38 -15.63
N THR A 198 -23.18 67.55 -15.77
CA THR A 198 -24.45 67.99 -16.41
C THR A 198 -25.10 69.12 -15.61
N ARG A 199 -25.12 69.03 -14.27
CA ARG A 199 -25.64 70.11 -13.41
C ARG A 199 -24.80 71.37 -13.51
N ALA A 200 -23.47 71.24 -13.51
CA ALA A 200 -22.55 72.37 -13.66
C ALA A 200 -22.74 73.07 -15.00
N SER A 201 -22.85 72.32 -16.12
CA SER A 201 -23.10 72.87 -17.46
C SER A 201 -24.43 73.64 -17.53
N LEU A 202 -25.50 73.10 -16.95
CA LEU A 202 -26.79 73.80 -16.86
C LEU A 202 -26.71 75.07 -16.01
N GLN A 203 -26.00 75.03 -14.88
CA GLN A 203 -25.83 76.20 -14.01
C GLN A 203 -24.98 77.31 -14.64
N THR A 204 -23.88 76.96 -15.31
CA THR A 204 -23.06 77.95 -16.03
C THR A 204 -23.80 78.55 -17.21
N GLU A 205 -24.60 77.77 -17.94
CA GLU A 205 -25.47 78.29 -18.99
C GLU A 205 -26.54 79.23 -18.44
N ALA A 206 -27.17 78.90 -17.31
CA ALA A 206 -28.14 79.78 -16.67
C ALA A 206 -27.50 81.11 -16.21
N LEU A 207 -26.30 81.07 -15.61
CA LEU A 207 -25.56 82.26 -15.19
C LEU A 207 -25.17 83.15 -16.38
N ARG A 208 -24.76 82.54 -17.50
CA ARG A 208 -24.48 83.25 -18.76
C ARG A 208 -25.72 84.00 -19.27
N VAL A 209 -26.89 83.38 -19.18
CA VAL A 209 -28.17 84.00 -19.59
C VAL A 209 -28.60 85.14 -18.65
N VAL A 210 -28.44 84.96 -17.34
CA VAL A 210 -28.80 86.00 -16.34
C VAL A 210 -27.91 87.24 -16.46
N HIS A 211 -26.62 87.06 -16.76
CA HIS A 211 -25.65 88.16 -16.91
C HIS A 211 -25.45 88.61 -18.37
N ALA A 212 -26.46 88.44 -19.24
CA ALA A 212 -26.35 88.77 -20.66
C ALA A 212 -25.99 90.25 -20.93
N ASP A 213 -26.35 91.16 -20.02
CA ASP A 213 -26.08 92.60 -20.11
C ASP A 213 -24.66 92.97 -19.63
N GLU A 214 -23.91 92.02 -19.09
CA GLU A 214 -22.53 92.19 -18.59
C GLU A 214 -21.55 91.34 -19.44
N PRO A 215 -21.09 91.86 -20.61
CA PRO A 215 -20.42 91.04 -21.62
C PRO A 215 -19.11 90.39 -21.17
N GLY A 216 -18.38 90.98 -20.20
CA GLY A 216 -17.18 90.36 -19.62
C GLY A 216 -17.51 89.11 -18.78
N VAL A 217 -18.53 89.20 -17.94
CA VAL A 217 -18.97 88.11 -17.05
C VAL A 217 -19.61 86.97 -17.87
N ALA A 218 -20.40 87.32 -18.89
CA ALA A 218 -20.98 86.34 -19.81
C ALA A 218 -19.90 85.57 -20.61
N ALA A 219 -18.78 86.23 -20.96
CA ALA A 219 -17.66 85.59 -21.65
C ALA A 219 -16.93 84.59 -20.74
N ASP A 220 -16.68 84.94 -19.47
CA ASP A 220 -16.05 84.04 -18.50
C ASP A 220 -16.88 82.76 -18.29
N PHE A 221 -18.21 82.88 -18.11
CA PHE A 221 -19.09 81.72 -17.97
C PHE A 221 -19.19 80.88 -19.25
N ALA A 222 -19.06 81.50 -20.43
CA ALA A 222 -18.99 80.76 -21.70
C ALA A 222 -17.73 79.88 -21.78
N ASP A 223 -16.59 80.36 -21.27
CA ASP A 223 -15.34 79.60 -21.27
C ASP A 223 -15.37 78.44 -20.26
N VAL A 224 -15.96 78.66 -19.08
CA VAL A 224 -16.20 77.58 -18.11
C VAL A 224 -17.16 76.53 -18.69
N LYS A 225 -18.25 76.95 -19.35
CA LYS A 225 -19.18 76.02 -20.00
C LYS A 225 -18.47 75.19 -21.07
N ARG A 226 -17.65 75.81 -21.92
CA ARG A 226 -16.86 75.09 -22.93
C ARG A 226 -15.98 74.01 -22.29
N THR A 227 -15.32 74.32 -21.17
CA THR A 227 -14.47 73.36 -20.44
C THR A 227 -15.28 72.19 -19.86
N VAL A 228 -16.49 72.44 -19.35
CA VAL A 228 -17.38 71.39 -18.83
C VAL A 228 -17.94 70.52 -19.96
N ASP A 229 -18.31 71.13 -21.08
CA ASP A 229 -18.81 70.41 -22.27
C ASP A 229 -17.71 69.55 -22.91
N GLU A 230 -16.45 70.01 -22.92
CA GLU A 230 -15.28 69.21 -23.32
C GLU A 230 -15.05 68.00 -22.39
N ALA A 231 -15.32 68.14 -21.09
CA ALA A 231 -15.21 67.04 -20.12
C ALA A 231 -16.35 66.00 -20.18
N LEU A 232 -17.44 66.31 -20.90
CA LEU A 232 -18.60 65.42 -21.11
C LEU A 232 -18.51 64.57 -22.39
N GLN A 233 -17.59 64.89 -23.31
CA GLN A 233 -17.35 64.15 -24.57
C GLN A 233 -16.46 62.92 -24.35
#